data_AF-A0A8C0H507-F1
#
_entry.id   AF-A0A8C0H507-F1
#
_cell.length_a   1.000
_cell.length_b   1.000
_cell.length_c   1.000
_cell.angle_alpha   90.00
_cell.angle_beta   90.00
_cell.angle_gamma   90.00
#
_symmetry.space_group_name_H-M   'P 1'
#
loop_
_entity.id
_entity.type
_entity.pdbx_description
1 polymer ?
#
loop_
_entity_poly.entity_id
_entity_poly.type
_entity_poly.pdbx_seq_one_letter_code
_entity_poly.pdbx_strand_id
1 'polypeptide(L)'
;MEYPPHPPLDGREITEDEYLENALKLKPGNSQRAQLYNLPRECIRQFFPARKCFVFIQPASRRDLARLEELQEAELEPEFREQVARFCHHVWEMSKPRTIPSGHPLGQGTVGQTGLVGGAVPCMESAVLALAQIEYSAAVGEAVAAYEEQLGWQAALPTESVQELLELHAQCEREALRAFMACAFKDDDRRFQGELMVWPLEQKQELCRCNELVSLDRCTATLLELSDKLEDQIGRGSTWCPGATNPAPQDKPLDLLAPTLQPQAKEVLQEFLQTQEAVAQSILQTDEALMEKEKEMGGHCTAAEREQQVLKQKEAELRQKLEDQQRSYQENLRQLETKLEDERKKLLEEQGKMLDQKLKEQEALLREGFQEEARRLDNKIWRLQEQSEEIQEPSWIQSALEVLADVAPFVLPGLAGKAARVVSSFFRRMF
;
A
#
# COMPACT_ATOMS: atom_id res chain seq x y z
N MET A 1 47.54 4.13 -43.85
CA MET A 1 46.50 3.14 -44.19
C MET A 1 45.85 2.78 -42.88
N GLU A 2 44.77 3.49 -42.56
CA GLU A 2 43.89 3.21 -41.43
C GLU A 2 43.20 1.89 -41.73
N TYR A 3 43.52 0.85 -40.98
CA TYR A 3 42.70 -0.35 -40.98
C TYR A 3 41.47 -0.05 -40.12
N PRO A 4 40.24 -0.33 -40.57
CA PRO A 4 39.09 -0.22 -39.70
C PRO A 4 39.30 -1.09 -38.46
N PRO A 5 38.81 -0.66 -37.29
CA PRO A 5 39.06 -1.34 -36.01
C PRO A 5 38.43 -2.75 -35.91
N HIS A 6 37.71 -3.18 -36.94
CA HIS A 6 37.24 -4.54 -37.18
C HIS A 6 37.54 -4.95 -38.64
N PRO A 7 37.90 -6.23 -38.90
CA PRO A 7 38.23 -6.68 -40.24
C PRO A 7 36.99 -6.70 -41.15
N PRO A 8 37.11 -6.27 -42.43
CA PRO A 8 36.02 -6.39 -43.40
C PRO A 8 35.67 -7.86 -43.64
N LEU A 9 34.38 -8.15 -43.79
CA LEU A 9 33.88 -9.48 -44.16
C LEU A 9 33.52 -9.48 -45.64
N ASP A 10 34.06 -10.43 -46.40
CA ASP A 10 33.84 -10.59 -47.84
C ASP A 10 34.07 -9.31 -48.67
N GLY A 11 35.01 -8.46 -48.23
CA GLY A 11 35.36 -7.21 -48.90
C GLY A 11 34.37 -6.06 -48.67
N ARG A 12 33.40 -6.20 -47.77
CA ARG A 12 32.49 -5.13 -47.33
C ARG A 12 32.88 -4.63 -45.95
N GLU A 13 32.76 -3.31 -45.76
CA GLU A 13 32.75 -2.72 -44.42
C GLU A 13 31.51 -3.23 -43.68
N ILE A 14 31.73 -3.63 -42.44
CA ILE A 14 30.71 -4.12 -41.52
C ILE A 14 30.65 -3.19 -40.33
N THR A 15 29.55 -3.16 -39.62
CA THR A 15 29.46 -2.48 -38.33
C THR A 15 30.09 -3.31 -37.21
N GLU A 16 30.38 -2.67 -36.08
CA GLU A 16 30.86 -3.33 -34.87
C GLU A 16 29.86 -4.40 -34.38
N ASP A 17 28.56 -4.11 -34.48
CA ASP A 17 27.50 -5.05 -34.11
C ASP A 17 27.45 -6.25 -35.07
N GLU A 18 27.58 -6.01 -36.38
CA GLU A 18 27.68 -7.09 -37.37
C GLU A 18 28.92 -7.95 -37.13
N TYR A 19 30.05 -7.36 -36.72
CA TYR A 19 31.24 -8.11 -36.33
C TYR A 19 30.93 -9.08 -35.18
N LEU A 20 30.24 -8.62 -34.13
CA LEU A 20 29.83 -9.46 -33.00
C LEU A 20 28.86 -10.58 -33.42
N GLU A 21 27.79 -10.25 -34.17
CA GLU A 21 26.82 -11.26 -34.59
C GLU A 21 27.45 -12.31 -35.51
N ASN A 22 28.43 -11.93 -36.34
CA ASN A 22 29.21 -12.89 -37.12
C ASN A 22 30.12 -13.77 -36.24
N ALA A 23 30.75 -13.22 -35.20
CA ALA A 23 31.57 -13.98 -34.26
C ALA A 23 30.75 -15.00 -33.43
N LEU A 24 29.46 -14.74 -33.24
CA LEU A 24 28.51 -15.58 -32.51
C LEU A 24 27.83 -16.65 -33.38
N LYS A 25 28.09 -16.69 -34.69
CA LYS A 25 27.58 -17.76 -35.57
C LYS A 25 28.06 -19.13 -35.10
N LEU A 26 27.12 -20.08 -35.11
CA LEU A 26 27.39 -21.46 -34.73
C LEU A 26 28.10 -22.20 -35.88
N LYS A 27 28.80 -23.28 -35.53
CA LYS A 27 29.39 -24.19 -36.51
C LYS A 27 28.54 -25.45 -36.66
N PRO A 28 28.33 -25.93 -37.90
CA PRO A 28 27.56 -27.14 -38.12
C PRO A 28 28.31 -28.38 -37.62
N GLY A 29 27.54 -29.41 -37.25
CA GLY A 29 28.04 -30.74 -36.89
C GLY A 29 28.14 -31.01 -35.39
N ASN A 30 28.06 -32.29 -35.03
CA ASN A 30 27.98 -32.76 -33.63
C ASN A 30 29.31 -33.23 -33.03
N SER A 31 30.44 -32.82 -33.61
CA SER A 31 31.75 -33.17 -33.04
C SER A 31 31.96 -32.50 -31.68
N GLN A 32 32.73 -33.12 -30.78
CA GLN A 32 33.07 -32.53 -29.49
C GLN A 32 33.70 -31.12 -29.64
N ARG A 33 34.51 -30.92 -30.68
CA ARG A 33 35.11 -29.61 -31.00
C ARG A 33 34.07 -28.57 -31.43
N ALA A 34 33.06 -28.98 -32.18
CA ALA A 34 31.95 -28.11 -32.57
C ALA A 34 31.09 -27.74 -31.35
N GLN A 35 30.78 -28.71 -30.48
CA GLN A 35 30.04 -28.47 -29.24
C GLN A 35 30.77 -27.48 -28.31
N LEU A 36 32.08 -27.66 -28.10
CA LEU A 36 32.90 -26.74 -27.30
C LEU A 36 32.97 -25.33 -27.92
N TYR A 37 32.91 -25.22 -29.25
CA TYR A 37 32.86 -23.93 -29.94
C TYR A 37 31.47 -23.26 -29.84
N ASN A 38 30.39 -24.05 -29.97
CA ASN A 38 29.02 -23.55 -30.00
C ASN A 38 28.49 -23.19 -28.61
N LEU A 39 28.80 -23.98 -27.58
CA LEU A 39 28.25 -23.80 -26.22
C LEU A 39 28.36 -22.37 -25.68
N PRO A 40 29.54 -21.71 -25.65
CA PRO A 40 29.63 -20.33 -25.16
C PRO A 40 28.84 -19.34 -26.03
N ARG A 41 28.74 -19.59 -27.34
CA ARG A 41 27.98 -18.73 -28.27
C ARG A 41 26.49 -18.88 -28.07
N GLU A 42 26.02 -20.11 -27.88
CA GLU A 42 24.63 -20.41 -27.51
C GLU A 42 24.27 -19.74 -26.19
N CYS A 43 25.14 -19.81 -25.17
CA CYS A 43 24.91 -19.14 -23.90
C CYS A 43 24.78 -17.61 -24.06
N ILE A 44 25.71 -16.97 -24.79
CA ILE A 44 25.63 -15.52 -25.04
C ILE A 44 24.34 -15.18 -25.78
N ARG A 45 24.02 -15.93 -26.84
CA ARG A 45 22.82 -15.68 -27.66
C ARG A 45 21.52 -15.84 -26.88
N GLN A 46 21.43 -16.89 -26.06
CA GLN A 46 20.21 -17.22 -25.32
C GLN A 46 20.01 -16.41 -24.03
N PHE A 47 21.09 -16.05 -23.32
CA PHE A 47 20.99 -15.32 -22.04
C PHE A 47 21.03 -13.81 -22.23
N PHE A 48 21.66 -13.31 -23.29
CA PHE A 48 21.78 -11.88 -23.59
C PHE A 48 21.28 -11.60 -25.01
N PRO A 49 19.95 -11.50 -25.21
CA PRO A 49 19.37 -11.26 -26.53
C PRO A 49 19.62 -9.84 -27.06
N ALA A 50 19.71 -8.84 -26.18
CA ALA A 50 20.18 -7.51 -26.54
C ALA A 50 21.71 -7.48 -26.39
N ARG A 51 22.41 -7.21 -27.49
CA ARG A 51 23.87 -7.22 -27.56
C ARG A 51 24.33 -6.00 -28.35
N LYS A 52 25.41 -5.39 -27.88
CA LYS A 52 26.05 -4.24 -28.52
C LYS A 52 27.56 -4.48 -28.50
N CYS A 53 28.24 -4.20 -29.60
CA CYS A 53 29.69 -4.27 -29.67
C CYS A 53 30.29 -2.87 -29.74
N PHE A 54 31.43 -2.69 -29.08
CA PHE A 54 32.29 -1.54 -29.23
C PHE A 54 33.71 -2.05 -29.46
N VAL A 55 34.39 -1.45 -30.43
CA VAL A 55 35.82 -1.71 -30.65
C VAL A 55 36.62 -0.47 -30.24
N PHE A 56 37.78 -0.72 -29.65
CA PHE A 56 38.68 0.31 -29.19
C PHE A 56 40.03 0.11 -29.84
N ILE A 57 40.57 1.17 -30.45
CA ILE A 57 41.97 1.19 -30.85
C ILE A 57 42.86 1.27 -29.62
N GLN A 58 44.17 1.09 -29.82
CA GLN A 58 45.13 1.23 -28.74
C GLN A 58 45.09 2.67 -28.19
N PRO A 59 44.93 2.88 -26.87
CA PRO A 59 44.65 4.21 -26.30
C PRO A 59 45.83 5.17 -26.31
N ALA A 60 47.06 4.64 -26.29
CA ALA A 60 48.31 5.39 -26.30
C ALA A 60 49.43 4.55 -26.93
N SER A 61 50.62 5.11 -27.10
CA SER A 61 51.78 4.38 -27.63
C SER A 61 52.16 3.19 -26.73
N ARG A 62 52.79 2.15 -27.30
CA ARG A 62 53.20 0.95 -26.51
C ARG A 62 54.11 1.27 -25.32
N ARG A 63 54.88 2.37 -25.39
CA ARG A 63 55.77 2.80 -24.31
C ARG A 63 54.98 3.42 -23.15
N ASP A 64 53.89 4.08 -23.47
CA ASP A 64 53.09 4.86 -22.52
C ASP A 64 51.93 4.04 -21.91
N LEU A 65 51.56 2.90 -22.52
CA LEU A 65 50.56 1.98 -21.97
C LEU A 65 50.82 1.56 -20.51
N ALA A 66 52.09 1.46 -20.11
CA ALA A 66 52.45 1.10 -18.73
C ALA A 66 52.13 2.21 -17.70
N ARG A 67 51.94 3.44 -18.17
CA ARG A 67 51.63 4.63 -17.37
C ARG A 67 50.30 5.25 -17.79
N LEU A 68 49.39 4.45 -18.36
CA LEU A 68 48.14 4.92 -18.97
C LEU A 68 47.28 5.76 -18.01
N GLU A 69 47.26 5.42 -16.71
CA GLU A 69 46.53 6.16 -15.67
C GLU A 69 47.14 7.53 -15.33
N GLU A 70 48.41 7.75 -15.69
CA GLU A 70 49.12 9.03 -15.45
C GLU A 70 48.99 10.00 -16.64
N LEU A 71 48.60 9.49 -17.81
CA LEU A 71 48.47 10.29 -19.03
C LEU A 71 47.28 11.25 -18.93
N GLN A 72 47.48 12.46 -19.42
CA GLN A 72 46.40 13.42 -19.64
C GLN A 72 45.55 13.00 -20.84
N GLU A 73 44.28 13.40 -20.85
CA GLU A 73 43.36 13.02 -21.93
C GLU A 73 43.84 13.49 -23.31
N ALA A 74 44.55 14.62 -23.38
CA ALA A 74 45.13 15.15 -24.63
C ALA A 74 46.32 14.31 -25.16
N GLU A 75 46.89 13.44 -24.33
CA GLU A 75 48.00 12.54 -24.69
C GLU A 75 47.49 11.18 -25.21
N LEU A 76 46.17 10.93 -25.14
CA LEU A 76 45.53 9.73 -25.70
C LEU A 76 45.27 9.89 -27.19
N GLU A 77 45.23 8.76 -27.89
CA GLU A 77 44.90 8.72 -29.32
C GLU A 77 43.51 9.36 -29.58
N PRO A 78 43.39 10.34 -30.50
CA PRO A 78 42.14 11.06 -30.72
C PRO A 78 40.94 10.16 -31.07
N GLU A 79 41.16 9.14 -31.92
CA GLU A 79 40.10 8.19 -32.30
C GLU A 79 39.67 7.31 -31.11
N PHE A 80 40.60 6.93 -30.22
CA PHE A 80 40.26 6.22 -28.98
C PHE A 80 39.33 7.06 -28.10
N ARG A 81 39.63 8.35 -27.95
CA ARG A 81 38.79 9.28 -27.15
C ARG A 81 37.38 9.40 -27.72
N GLU A 82 37.25 9.46 -29.04
CA GLU A 82 35.95 9.47 -29.70
C GLU A 82 35.19 8.14 -29.48
N GLN A 83 35.88 7.00 -29.59
CA GLN A 83 35.30 5.68 -29.31
C GLN A 83 34.80 5.56 -27.87
N VAL A 84 35.59 6.02 -26.89
CA VAL A 84 35.20 6.06 -25.48
C VAL A 84 34.01 6.99 -25.27
N ALA A 85 34.00 8.19 -25.87
CA ALA A 85 32.89 9.12 -25.76
C ALA A 85 31.58 8.52 -26.31
N ARG A 86 31.63 7.83 -27.45
CA ARG A 86 30.48 7.12 -28.03
C ARG A 86 30.00 5.97 -27.14
N PHE A 87 30.93 5.18 -26.59
CA PHE A 87 30.62 4.11 -25.65
C PHE A 87 29.94 4.67 -24.39
N CYS A 88 30.51 5.69 -23.77
CA CYS A 88 29.93 6.36 -22.61
C CYS A 88 28.53 6.89 -22.95
N HIS A 89 28.38 7.66 -24.03
CA HIS A 89 27.07 8.17 -24.42
C HIS A 89 26.01 7.07 -24.54
N HIS A 90 26.35 5.96 -25.22
CA HIS A 90 25.45 4.82 -25.35
C HIS A 90 25.10 4.17 -24.01
N VAL A 91 26.08 3.97 -23.12
CA VAL A 91 25.83 3.39 -21.80
C VAL A 91 24.89 4.28 -20.99
N TRP A 92 25.09 5.60 -21.00
CA TRP A 92 24.22 6.53 -20.28
C TRP A 92 22.80 6.59 -20.85
N GLU A 93 22.65 6.52 -22.17
CA GLU A 93 21.34 6.61 -22.84
C GLU A 93 20.56 5.29 -22.76
N MET A 94 21.24 4.16 -22.94
CA MET A 94 20.60 2.85 -23.13
C MET A 94 20.56 1.97 -21.89
N SER A 95 21.37 2.25 -20.86
CA SER A 95 21.34 1.46 -19.62
C SER A 95 20.05 1.75 -18.85
N LYS A 96 19.26 0.70 -18.65
CA LYS A 96 18.03 0.78 -17.86
C LYS A 96 18.35 0.65 -16.38
N PRO A 97 17.54 1.26 -15.50
CA PRO A 97 17.58 0.96 -14.07
C PRO A 97 17.50 -0.55 -13.85
N ARG A 98 18.26 -1.05 -12.87
CA ARG A 98 18.25 -2.47 -12.53
C ARG A 98 16.90 -2.82 -11.90
N THR A 99 16.21 -3.80 -12.47
CA THR A 99 14.91 -4.26 -11.98
C THR A 99 14.97 -5.71 -11.50
N ILE A 100 14.05 -6.07 -10.61
CA ILE A 100 13.73 -7.47 -10.28
C ILE A 100 12.60 -7.99 -11.17
N PRO A 101 12.41 -9.33 -11.27
CA PRO A 101 11.22 -9.92 -11.89
C PRO A 101 9.96 -9.36 -11.19
N SER A 102 9.10 -8.66 -11.95
CA SER A 102 7.96 -7.77 -11.56
C SER A 102 8.13 -6.31 -11.98
N GLY A 103 9.31 -5.93 -12.48
CA GLY A 103 9.58 -4.59 -12.99
C GLY A 103 9.91 -3.56 -11.92
N HIS A 104 9.99 -3.98 -10.65
CA HIS A 104 10.37 -3.08 -9.56
C HIS A 104 11.85 -2.69 -9.66
N PRO A 105 12.18 -1.37 -9.66
CA PRO A 105 13.56 -0.91 -9.62
C PRO A 105 14.19 -1.27 -8.27
N LEU A 106 15.40 -1.80 -8.29
CA LEU A 106 16.17 -2.03 -7.07
C LEU A 106 16.60 -0.69 -6.48
N GLY A 107 16.21 -0.43 -5.24
CA GLY A 107 16.68 0.73 -4.47
C GLY A 107 18.19 0.67 -4.22
N GLN A 108 18.81 1.84 -3.99
CA GLN A 108 20.26 1.96 -3.80
C GLN A 108 20.81 1.11 -2.62
N GLY A 109 19.99 0.78 -1.62
CA GLY A 109 20.41 0.06 -0.41
C GLY A 109 20.41 -1.47 -0.49
N THR A 110 19.74 -2.07 -1.48
CA THR A 110 19.42 -3.51 -1.49
C THR A 110 20.32 -4.36 -2.40
N VAL A 111 21.31 -3.75 -3.04
CA VAL A 111 22.27 -4.42 -3.94
C VAL A 111 23.29 -5.30 -3.20
N GLY A 112 23.41 -5.17 -1.87
CA GLY A 112 24.59 -5.67 -1.13
C GLY A 112 24.49 -6.98 -0.34
N GLN A 113 23.31 -7.55 -0.04
CA GLN A 113 23.20 -8.44 1.13
C GLN A 113 22.67 -9.86 0.89
N THR A 114 22.12 -10.21 -0.27
CA THR A 114 21.49 -11.54 -0.44
C THR A 114 22.23 -12.40 -1.45
N GLY A 115 23.05 -13.36 -0.97
CA GLY A 115 23.33 -14.56 -1.77
C GLY A 115 24.73 -15.19 -1.73
N LEU A 116 25.61 -14.84 -0.79
CA LEU A 116 26.95 -15.47 -0.71
C LEU A 116 27.29 -16.03 0.68
N VAL A 117 26.31 -16.54 1.41
CA VAL A 117 26.56 -17.27 2.67
C VAL A 117 26.10 -18.71 2.51
N GLY A 118 27.04 -19.65 2.36
CA GLY A 118 26.76 -21.09 2.57
C GLY A 118 27.10 -22.07 1.44
N GLY A 119 27.78 -21.69 0.36
CA GLY A 119 28.18 -22.65 -0.69
C GLY A 119 27.03 -23.21 -1.55
N ALA A 120 25.80 -22.75 -1.32
CA ALA A 120 24.65 -23.02 -2.18
C ALA A 120 24.67 -22.14 -3.45
N VAL A 121 24.05 -22.61 -4.52
CA VAL A 121 23.92 -21.87 -5.78
C VAL A 121 23.03 -20.64 -5.53
N PRO A 122 23.48 -19.42 -5.91
CA PRO A 122 22.65 -18.23 -5.80
C PRO A 122 21.35 -18.38 -6.59
N CYS A 123 20.21 -18.19 -5.92
CA CYS A 123 18.88 -18.30 -6.52
C CYS A 123 18.21 -16.93 -6.59
N MET A 124 17.87 -16.48 -7.80
CA MET A 124 17.19 -15.19 -7.99
C MET A 124 15.84 -15.15 -7.28
N GLU A 125 15.07 -16.24 -7.34
CA GLU A 125 13.74 -16.30 -6.72
C GLU A 125 13.82 -16.12 -5.20
N SER A 126 14.77 -16.80 -4.55
CA SER A 126 15.02 -16.66 -3.11
C SER A 126 15.50 -15.24 -2.75
N ALA A 127 16.34 -14.63 -3.58
CA ALA A 127 16.78 -13.25 -3.36
C ALA A 127 15.61 -12.26 -3.48
N VAL A 128 14.71 -12.46 -4.44
CA VAL A 128 13.50 -11.63 -4.61
C VAL A 128 12.53 -11.82 -3.44
N LEU A 129 12.33 -13.04 -2.94
CA LEU A 129 11.49 -13.28 -1.76
C LEU A 129 12.05 -12.63 -0.50
N ALA A 130 13.36 -12.74 -0.26
CA ALA A 130 14.01 -12.09 0.87
C ALA A 130 13.92 -10.56 0.77
N LEU A 131 14.10 -10.00 -0.43
CA LEU A 131 13.94 -8.59 -0.68
C LEU A 131 12.50 -8.13 -0.42
N ALA A 132 11.52 -8.87 -0.94
CA ALA A 132 10.10 -8.58 -0.71
C ALA A 132 9.80 -8.49 0.79
N GLN A 133 10.27 -9.45 1.59
CA GLN A 133 10.04 -9.45 3.05
C GLN A 133 10.63 -8.20 3.77
N ILE A 134 11.81 -7.76 3.36
CA ILE A 134 12.45 -6.55 3.92
C ILE A 134 11.62 -5.31 3.54
N GLU A 135 11.28 -5.18 2.26
CA GLU A 135 10.53 -4.06 1.72
C GLU A 135 9.09 -4.02 2.27
N TYR A 136 8.47 -5.18 2.52
CA TYR A 136 7.18 -5.26 3.23
C TYR A 136 7.26 -4.71 4.64
N SER A 137 8.30 -5.09 5.39
CA SER A 137 8.48 -4.61 6.77
C SER A 137 8.66 -3.09 6.80
N ALA A 138 9.38 -2.54 5.82
CA ALA A 138 9.53 -1.10 5.65
C ALA A 138 8.18 -0.45 5.24
N ALA A 139 7.45 -1.05 4.30
CA ALA A 139 6.15 -0.55 3.82
C ALA A 139 5.10 -0.47 4.93
N VAL A 140 5.06 -1.46 5.85
CA VAL A 140 4.20 -1.40 7.04
C VAL A 140 4.59 -0.22 7.92
N GLY A 141 5.88 -0.01 8.16
CA GLY A 141 6.38 1.12 8.94
C GLY A 141 6.02 2.48 8.30
N GLU A 142 6.16 2.61 6.98
CA GLU A 142 5.76 3.81 6.23
C GLU A 142 4.25 4.05 6.28
N ALA A 143 3.44 2.99 6.18
CA ALA A 143 1.98 3.09 6.27
C ALA A 143 1.52 3.57 7.66
N VAL A 144 2.12 3.03 8.72
CA VAL A 144 1.86 3.46 10.11
C VAL A 144 2.25 4.93 10.27
N ALA A 145 3.44 5.31 9.81
CA ALA A 145 3.91 6.69 9.91
C ALA A 145 3.00 7.67 9.15
N ALA A 146 2.55 7.31 7.95
CA ALA A 146 1.62 8.11 7.15
C ALA A 146 0.26 8.27 7.84
N TYR A 147 -0.24 7.21 8.49
CA TYR A 147 -1.48 7.27 9.26
C TYR A 147 -1.35 8.19 10.48
N GLU A 148 -0.29 8.02 11.28
CA GLU A 148 -0.03 8.81 12.48
C GLU A 148 0.19 10.29 12.15
N GLU A 149 0.92 10.59 11.08
CA GLU A 149 1.11 11.96 10.60
C GLU A 149 -0.24 12.58 10.20
N GLN A 150 -1.00 11.89 9.35
CA GLN A 150 -2.30 12.38 8.88
C GLN A 150 -3.27 12.60 10.04
N LEU A 151 -3.28 11.69 11.02
CA LEU A 151 -4.08 11.81 12.23
C LEU A 151 -3.62 13.01 13.07
N GLY A 152 -2.31 13.18 13.29
CA GLY A 152 -1.75 14.28 14.08
C GLY A 152 -2.07 15.67 13.52
N TRP A 153 -2.16 15.83 12.20
CA TRP A 153 -2.55 17.09 11.56
C TRP A 153 -4.05 17.42 11.70
N GLN A 154 -4.92 16.41 11.83
CA GLN A 154 -6.38 16.58 11.75
C GLN A 154 -7.13 16.26 13.05
N ALA A 155 -6.50 15.62 14.03
CA ALA A 155 -7.16 15.19 15.25
C ALA A 155 -7.37 16.34 16.25
N ALA A 156 -8.54 16.98 16.17
CA ALA A 156 -9.12 17.69 17.30
C ALA A 156 -10.12 16.76 18.00
N LEU A 157 -9.67 16.01 19.00
CA LEU A 157 -10.55 15.17 19.82
C LEU A 157 -11.10 15.99 21.02
N PRO A 158 -12.36 15.76 21.43
CA PRO A 158 -13.34 14.87 20.80
C PRO A 158 -13.96 15.53 19.55
N THR A 159 -14.38 14.74 18.58
CA THR A 159 -15.14 15.24 17.42
C THR A 159 -16.56 15.62 17.80
N GLU A 160 -17.24 16.46 17.00
CA GLU A 160 -18.62 16.85 17.29
C GLU A 160 -19.60 15.72 16.92
N SER A 161 -19.22 14.82 16.01
CA SER A 161 -20.01 13.64 15.65
C SER A 161 -19.16 12.40 15.35
N VAL A 162 -19.80 11.22 15.41
CA VAL A 162 -19.19 9.96 14.95
C VAL A 162 -18.88 10.02 13.45
N GLN A 163 -19.70 10.70 12.64
CA GLN A 163 -19.45 10.83 11.20
C GLN A 163 -18.13 11.55 10.91
N GLU A 164 -17.83 12.65 11.61
CA GLU A 164 -16.55 13.36 11.48
C GLU A 164 -15.36 12.48 11.86
N LEU A 165 -15.48 11.68 12.93
CA LEU A 165 -14.45 10.74 13.35
C LEU A 165 -14.18 9.66 12.29
N LEU A 166 -15.24 9.14 11.68
CA LEU A 166 -15.16 8.14 10.62
C LEU A 166 -14.54 8.71 9.34
N GLU A 167 -14.86 9.94 8.97
CA GLU A 167 -14.26 10.63 7.82
C GLU A 167 -12.76 10.90 8.02
N LEU A 168 -12.37 11.32 9.23
CA LEU A 168 -10.97 11.46 9.65
C LEU A 168 -10.22 10.13 9.49
N HIS A 169 -10.77 9.05 10.06
CA HIS A 169 -10.18 7.71 9.94
C HIS A 169 -10.04 7.29 8.49
N ALA A 170 -11.09 7.45 7.67
CA ALA A 170 -11.09 7.04 6.28
C ALA A 170 -10.01 7.79 5.46
N GLN A 171 -9.72 9.06 5.78
CA GLN A 171 -8.62 9.79 5.14
C GLN A 171 -7.25 9.24 5.56
N CYS A 172 -7.05 8.96 6.85
CA CYS A 172 -5.80 8.38 7.35
C CYS A 172 -5.56 6.98 6.77
N GLU A 173 -6.59 6.14 6.73
CA GLU A 173 -6.56 4.81 6.13
C GLU A 173 -6.16 4.88 4.64
N ARG A 174 -6.77 5.79 3.86
CA ARG A 174 -6.43 5.95 2.44
C ARG A 174 -4.96 6.30 2.20
N GLU A 175 -4.39 7.20 3.00
CA GLU A 175 -2.97 7.57 2.86
C GLU A 175 -2.04 6.42 3.26
N ALA A 176 -2.36 5.73 4.36
CA ALA A 176 -1.59 4.57 4.83
C ALA A 176 -1.58 3.43 3.80
N LEU A 177 -2.76 3.10 3.24
CA LEU A 177 -2.88 2.08 2.19
C LEU A 177 -2.13 2.47 0.94
N ARG A 178 -2.18 3.74 0.53
CA ARG A 178 -1.43 4.23 -0.64
C ARG A 178 0.07 4.08 -0.43
N ALA A 179 0.59 4.46 0.74
CA ALA A 179 2.00 4.31 1.08
C ALA A 179 2.41 2.83 1.07
N PHE A 180 1.63 1.96 1.72
CA PHE A 180 1.88 0.52 1.70
C PHE A 180 1.90 -0.05 0.28
N MET A 181 0.89 0.28 -0.52
CA MET A 181 0.73 -0.26 -1.87
C MET A 181 1.84 0.20 -2.83
N ALA A 182 2.47 1.36 -2.59
CA ALA A 182 3.58 1.84 -3.40
C ALA A 182 4.85 1.00 -3.24
N CYS A 183 5.07 0.44 -2.05
CA CYS A 183 6.31 -0.26 -1.69
C CYS A 183 6.16 -1.79 -1.70
N ALA A 184 4.96 -2.30 -1.46
CA ALA A 184 4.66 -3.72 -1.48
C ALA A 184 4.80 -4.36 -2.88
N PHE A 185 5.53 -5.46 -3.02
CA PHE A 185 5.56 -6.27 -4.25
C PHE A 185 5.80 -7.74 -3.94
N LYS A 186 5.20 -8.65 -4.73
CA LYS A 186 5.34 -10.12 -4.57
C LYS A 186 4.87 -10.66 -3.21
N ASP A 187 3.57 -10.55 -2.94
CA ASP A 187 2.89 -11.15 -1.76
C ASP A 187 2.13 -12.41 -2.18
N ASP A 188 2.86 -13.45 -2.60
CA ASP A 188 2.26 -14.63 -3.22
C ASP A 188 1.28 -15.36 -2.27
N ASP A 189 1.57 -15.38 -0.97
CA ASP A 189 0.72 -15.95 0.07
C ASP A 189 -0.35 -14.98 0.61
N ARG A 190 -0.40 -13.74 0.09
CA ARG A 190 -1.36 -12.69 0.48
C ARG A 190 -1.37 -12.36 1.97
N ARG A 191 -0.26 -12.63 2.68
CA ARG A 191 -0.17 -12.47 4.14
C ARG A 191 -0.15 -11.00 4.52
N PHE A 192 0.68 -10.23 3.82
CA PHE A 192 0.85 -8.81 4.12
C PHE A 192 -0.40 -8.02 3.74
N GLN A 193 -1.04 -8.38 2.62
CA GLN A 193 -2.35 -7.83 2.25
C GLN A 193 -3.42 -8.18 3.29
N GLY A 194 -3.41 -9.40 3.85
CA GLY A 194 -4.32 -9.79 4.92
C GLY A 194 -4.10 -9.00 6.21
N GLU A 195 -2.85 -8.83 6.65
CA GLU A 195 -2.50 -7.99 7.80
C GLU A 195 -2.95 -6.53 7.59
N LEU A 196 -2.73 -5.98 6.40
CA LEU A 196 -3.18 -4.64 6.02
C LEU A 196 -4.71 -4.49 6.02
N MET A 197 -5.48 -5.55 5.78
CA MET A 197 -6.94 -5.47 5.87
C MET A 197 -7.46 -5.45 7.31
N VAL A 198 -6.69 -5.97 8.28
CA VAL A 198 -7.06 -6.01 9.70
C VAL A 198 -6.54 -4.77 10.45
N TRP A 199 -5.35 -4.29 10.09
CA TRP A 199 -4.69 -3.20 10.81
C TRP A 199 -5.52 -1.88 10.88
N PRO A 200 -6.17 -1.38 9.81
CA PRO A 200 -7.00 -0.17 9.88
C PRO A 200 -8.17 -0.33 10.85
N LEU A 201 -8.72 -1.54 10.98
CA LEU A 201 -9.80 -1.82 11.92
C LEU A 201 -9.33 -1.63 13.37
N GLU A 202 -8.14 -2.11 13.71
CA GLU A 202 -7.54 -1.92 15.03
C GLU A 202 -7.30 -0.42 15.32
N GLN A 203 -6.77 0.32 14.33
CA GLN A 203 -6.57 1.77 14.46
C GLN A 203 -7.89 2.53 14.63
N LYS A 204 -8.95 2.12 13.92
CA LYS A 204 -10.30 2.71 14.07
C LYS A 204 -10.88 2.50 15.46
N GLN A 205 -10.71 1.31 16.03
CA GLN A 205 -11.18 1.00 17.38
C GLN A 205 -10.45 1.85 18.41
N GLU A 206 -9.14 1.98 18.29
CA GLU A 206 -8.35 2.80 19.21
C GLU A 206 -8.70 4.29 19.07
N LEU A 207 -8.90 4.79 17.86
CA LEU A 207 -9.36 6.15 17.62
C LEU A 207 -10.74 6.41 18.23
N CYS A 208 -11.68 5.47 18.08
CA CYS A 208 -12.99 5.55 18.73
C CYS A 208 -12.85 5.59 20.26
N ARG A 209 -12.05 4.70 20.84
CA ARG A 209 -11.81 4.64 22.29
C ARG A 209 -11.20 5.94 22.82
N CYS A 210 -10.21 6.49 22.14
CA CYS A 210 -9.59 7.76 22.49
C CYS A 210 -10.60 8.92 22.40
N ASN A 211 -11.38 8.99 21.33
CA ASN A 211 -12.43 10.01 21.20
C ASN A 211 -13.44 9.92 22.35
N GLU A 212 -13.91 8.71 22.67
CA GLU A 212 -14.87 8.46 23.75
C GLU A 212 -14.31 8.88 25.12
N LEU A 213 -13.04 8.59 25.40
CA LEU A 213 -12.36 9.00 26.62
C LEU A 213 -12.24 10.53 26.75
N VAL A 214 -11.77 11.20 25.70
CA VAL A 214 -11.62 12.67 25.73
C VAL A 214 -12.99 13.37 25.81
N SER A 215 -14.01 12.80 25.17
CA SER A 215 -15.40 13.26 25.27
C SER A 215 -15.94 13.16 26.68
N LEU A 216 -15.73 12.01 27.33
CA LEU A 216 -16.07 11.76 28.73
C LEU A 216 -15.39 12.79 29.66
N ASP A 217 -14.06 12.93 29.57
CA ASP A 217 -13.29 13.86 30.40
C ASP A 217 -13.79 15.31 30.25
N ARG A 218 -14.03 15.77 29.02
CA ARG A 218 -14.54 17.11 28.73
C ARG A 218 -15.92 17.34 29.36
N CYS A 219 -16.79 16.33 29.31
CA CYS A 219 -18.15 16.44 29.84
C CYS A 219 -18.18 16.39 31.36
N THR A 220 -17.41 15.50 31.98
CA THR A 220 -17.24 15.45 33.43
C THR A 220 -16.70 16.77 33.96
N ALA A 221 -15.64 17.33 33.34
CA ALA A 221 -15.10 18.62 33.75
C ALA A 221 -16.13 19.75 33.65
N THR A 222 -16.88 19.80 32.54
CA THR A 222 -17.94 20.81 32.34
C THR A 222 -19.05 20.67 33.38
N LEU A 223 -19.45 19.43 33.73
CA LEU A 223 -20.48 19.18 34.73
C LEU A 223 -20.04 19.53 36.14
N LEU A 224 -18.78 19.24 36.49
CA LEU A 224 -18.20 19.66 37.77
C LEU A 224 -18.18 21.19 37.90
N GLU A 225 -17.75 21.90 36.84
CA GLU A 225 -17.77 23.38 36.85
C GLU A 225 -19.20 23.95 37.01
N LEU A 226 -20.21 23.30 36.42
CA LEU A 226 -21.60 23.71 36.56
C LEU A 226 -22.15 23.39 37.95
N SER A 227 -21.80 22.22 38.51
CA SER A 227 -22.15 21.82 39.89
C SER A 227 -21.56 22.79 40.90
N ASP A 228 -20.27 23.08 40.80
CA ASP A 228 -19.57 24.01 41.69
C ASP A 228 -20.25 25.38 41.68
N LYS A 229 -20.60 25.90 40.49
CA LYS A 229 -21.34 27.17 40.37
C LYS A 229 -22.71 27.13 41.03
N LEU A 230 -23.43 26.02 40.88
CA LEU A 230 -24.77 25.83 41.46
C LEU A 230 -24.69 25.73 42.99
N GLU A 231 -23.77 24.94 43.53
CA GLU A 231 -23.52 24.78 44.96
C GLU A 231 -23.10 26.11 45.60
N ASP A 232 -22.25 26.88 44.92
CA ASP A 232 -21.86 28.23 45.32
C ASP A 232 -23.05 29.19 45.42
N GLN A 233 -23.99 29.13 44.47
CA GLN A 233 -25.20 29.95 44.46
C GLN A 233 -26.15 29.58 45.60
N ILE A 234 -26.26 28.28 45.90
CA ILE A 234 -27.03 27.74 47.02
C ILE A 234 -26.39 28.15 48.35
N GLY A 235 -25.08 27.96 48.51
CA GLY A 235 -24.32 28.29 49.71
C GLY A 235 -24.28 29.78 50.05
N ARG A 236 -24.38 30.66 49.04
CA ARG A 236 -24.48 32.11 49.23
C ARG A 236 -25.86 32.60 49.70
N GLY A 237 -26.83 31.72 49.89
CA GLY A 237 -28.14 32.07 50.44
C GLY A 237 -28.90 33.06 49.56
N SER A 238 -28.82 32.88 48.24
CA SER A 238 -29.62 33.64 47.28
C SER A 238 -31.10 33.39 47.60
N THR A 239 -31.75 34.39 48.18
CA THR A 239 -33.10 34.28 48.75
C THR A 239 -34.10 33.71 47.75
N TRP A 240 -34.55 32.48 47.97
CA TRP A 240 -35.75 31.97 47.33
C TRP A 240 -36.94 32.66 47.98
N CYS A 241 -37.30 33.84 47.48
CA CYS A 241 -38.48 34.58 47.94
C CYS A 241 -39.72 34.08 47.19
N PRO A 242 -40.73 33.51 47.87
CA PRO A 242 -41.99 33.17 47.23
C PRO A 242 -42.70 34.48 46.80
N GLY A 243 -42.85 34.69 45.49
CA GLY A 243 -43.68 35.77 44.93
C GLY A 243 -42.97 36.94 44.26
N ALA A 244 -41.64 36.95 44.13
CA ALA A 244 -40.96 37.98 43.35
C ALA A 244 -40.85 37.56 41.87
N THR A 245 -41.62 38.22 41.00
CA THR A 245 -41.48 38.17 39.54
C THR A 245 -40.14 38.81 39.15
N ASN A 246 -39.05 38.05 39.22
CA ASN A 246 -37.83 38.36 38.49
C ASN A 246 -37.50 37.15 37.61
N PRO A 247 -37.19 37.37 36.33
CA PRO A 247 -36.84 36.29 35.43
C PRO A 247 -35.60 35.62 35.99
N ALA A 248 -35.63 34.29 36.08
CA ALA A 248 -34.44 33.48 36.27
C ALA A 248 -33.34 34.02 35.34
N PRO A 249 -32.05 33.96 35.75
CA PRO A 249 -30.98 34.14 34.79
C PRO A 249 -31.33 33.28 33.58
N GLN A 250 -31.13 33.80 32.38
CA GLN A 250 -31.12 32.98 31.18
C GLN A 250 -29.91 32.04 31.26
N ASP A 251 -29.93 31.12 32.22
CA ASP A 251 -29.21 29.88 32.16
C ASP A 251 -29.76 29.25 30.90
N LYS A 252 -28.94 29.18 29.85
CA LYS A 252 -29.23 28.32 28.71
C LYS A 252 -29.58 26.98 29.35
N PRO A 253 -30.85 26.53 29.30
CA PRO A 253 -31.21 25.28 29.94
C PRO A 253 -30.23 24.24 29.42
N LEU A 254 -29.75 23.36 30.30
CA LEU A 254 -28.95 22.19 29.92
C LEU A 254 -29.54 21.47 28.68
N ASP A 255 -30.85 21.59 28.46
CA ASP A 255 -31.61 21.18 27.27
C ASP A 255 -31.11 21.74 25.92
N LEU A 256 -30.40 22.87 25.89
CA LEU A 256 -29.79 23.46 24.68
C LEU A 256 -28.38 22.91 24.37
N LEU A 257 -27.70 22.32 25.36
CA LEU A 257 -26.42 21.63 25.18
C LEU A 257 -26.61 20.13 24.89
N ALA A 258 -27.70 19.54 25.41
CA ALA A 258 -28.05 18.14 25.23
C ALA A 258 -28.16 17.62 23.77
N PRO A 259 -28.54 18.40 22.74
CA PRO A 259 -28.70 17.87 21.38
C PRO A 259 -27.38 17.56 20.68
N THR A 260 -26.34 18.38 20.92
CA THR A 260 -25.05 18.35 20.21
C THR A 260 -23.97 17.49 20.87
N LEU A 261 -24.23 17.00 22.09
CA LEU A 261 -23.30 16.15 22.83
C LEU A 261 -23.26 14.72 22.27
N GLN A 262 -22.10 14.08 22.24
CA GLN A 262 -21.96 12.65 21.93
C GLN A 262 -22.69 11.78 22.99
N PRO A 263 -23.07 10.53 22.72
CA PRO A 263 -23.88 9.72 23.64
C PRO A 263 -23.24 9.51 25.02
N GLN A 264 -21.91 9.41 25.09
CA GLN A 264 -21.17 9.31 26.35
C GLN A 264 -21.38 10.56 27.20
N ALA A 265 -21.33 11.74 26.57
CA ALA A 265 -21.57 13.01 27.21
C ALA A 265 -23.01 13.15 27.76
N LYS A 266 -24.00 12.55 27.07
CA LYS A 266 -25.39 12.52 27.54
C LYS A 266 -25.63 11.53 28.66
N GLU A 267 -24.92 10.40 28.66
CA GLU A 267 -24.96 9.41 29.74
C GLU A 267 -24.41 10.00 31.04
N VAL A 268 -23.26 10.68 30.98
CA VAL A 268 -22.68 11.39 32.13
C VAL A 268 -23.59 12.53 32.59
N LEU A 269 -24.19 13.28 31.65
CA LEU A 269 -25.18 14.31 31.97
C LEU A 269 -26.41 13.70 32.67
N GLN A 270 -26.86 12.53 32.24
CA GLN A 270 -28.00 11.84 32.84
C GLN A 270 -27.68 11.33 34.26
N GLU A 271 -26.52 10.69 34.46
CA GLU A 271 -26.06 10.25 35.80
C GLU A 271 -25.93 11.45 36.75
N PHE A 272 -25.39 12.56 36.25
CA PHE A 272 -25.30 13.81 37.00
C PHE A 272 -26.69 14.35 37.37
N LEU A 273 -27.63 14.40 36.41
CA LEU A 273 -29.00 14.85 36.67
C LEU A 273 -29.72 13.94 37.68
N GLN A 274 -29.53 12.62 37.63
CA GLN A 274 -30.08 11.67 38.62
C GLN A 274 -29.53 11.94 40.02
N THR A 275 -28.23 12.26 40.11
CA THR A 275 -27.58 12.59 41.39
C THR A 275 -28.10 13.91 41.95
N GLN A 276 -28.29 14.92 41.09
CA GLN A 276 -28.87 16.21 41.46
C GLN A 276 -30.36 16.10 41.81
N GLU A 277 -31.11 15.20 41.16
CA GLU A 277 -32.51 14.95 41.48
C GLU A 277 -32.67 14.32 42.88
N ALA A 278 -31.73 13.49 43.33
CA ALA A 278 -31.69 13.01 44.71
C ALA A 278 -31.43 14.15 45.71
N VAL A 279 -30.56 15.12 45.36
CA VAL A 279 -30.33 16.34 46.16
C VAL A 279 -31.57 17.23 46.18
N ALA A 280 -32.21 17.44 45.03
CA ALA A 280 -33.46 18.19 44.90
C ALA A 280 -34.60 17.53 45.69
N GLN A 281 -34.73 16.21 45.65
CA GLN A 281 -35.70 15.45 46.46
C GLN A 281 -35.40 15.58 47.96
N SER A 282 -34.13 15.60 48.37
CA SER A 282 -33.75 15.89 49.77
C SER A 282 -34.08 17.32 50.19
N ILE A 283 -34.03 18.30 49.27
CA ILE A 283 -34.44 19.69 49.50
C ILE A 283 -35.98 19.81 49.53
N LEU A 284 -36.68 19.09 48.66
CA LEU A 284 -38.15 19.07 48.57
C LEU A 284 -38.81 18.31 49.74
N GLN A 285 -38.14 17.32 50.34
CA GLN A 285 -38.59 16.70 51.60
C GLN A 285 -38.67 17.69 52.77
N THR A 286 -38.05 18.88 52.64
CA THR A 286 -38.14 19.98 53.60
C THR A 286 -39.32 20.93 53.35
N ASP A 287 -40.09 20.79 52.27
CA ASP A 287 -41.22 21.68 51.96
C ASP A 287 -42.40 20.90 51.33
N GLU A 288 -43.35 20.46 52.18
CA GLU A 288 -44.52 19.63 51.81
C GLU A 288 -45.50 20.31 50.82
N ALA A 289 -45.27 21.56 50.40
CA ALA A 289 -46.20 22.34 49.58
C ALA A 289 -45.88 22.35 48.06
N LEU A 290 -44.73 21.86 47.60
CA LEU A 290 -44.31 21.93 46.18
C LEU A 290 -44.69 20.70 45.33
N MET A 291 -44.96 19.55 45.95
CA MET A 291 -45.30 18.29 45.30
C MET A 291 -46.56 18.34 44.40
N GLU A 292 -47.52 19.21 44.72
CA GLU A 292 -48.77 19.31 43.95
C GLU A 292 -48.61 20.21 42.71
N LYS A 293 -47.66 21.15 42.72
CA LYS A 293 -47.50 22.15 41.65
C LYS A 293 -46.61 21.71 40.48
N GLU A 294 -45.67 20.79 40.71
CA GLU A 294 -44.83 20.24 39.63
C GLU A 294 -45.61 19.29 38.71
N LYS A 295 -46.70 18.66 39.19
CA LYS A 295 -47.59 17.82 38.37
C LYS A 295 -48.39 18.60 37.33
N GLU A 296 -48.62 19.88 37.54
CA GLU A 296 -49.48 20.69 36.68
C GLU A 296 -48.70 21.58 35.68
N MET A 297 -47.38 21.72 35.85
CA MET A 297 -46.55 22.63 35.05
C MET A 297 -45.21 22.00 34.67
N GLY A 298 -45.15 21.17 33.62
CA GLY A 298 -43.86 20.82 33.04
C GLY A 298 -43.91 19.73 32.00
N GLY A 299 -43.77 20.11 30.72
CA GLY A 299 -43.37 19.20 29.65
C GLY A 299 -41.91 18.77 29.83
N HIS A 300 -41.63 18.00 30.86
CA HIS A 300 -40.35 17.34 31.04
C HIS A 300 -40.41 15.99 30.31
N CYS A 301 -39.45 15.75 29.40
CA CYS A 301 -39.19 14.39 28.94
C CYS A 301 -38.93 13.53 30.19
N THR A 302 -39.72 12.48 30.35
CA THR A 302 -39.55 11.53 31.47
C THR A 302 -38.14 10.92 31.42
N ALA A 303 -37.63 10.47 32.57
CA ALA A 303 -36.34 9.74 32.61
C ALA A 303 -36.31 8.58 31.60
N ALA A 304 -37.44 7.88 31.44
CA ALA A 304 -37.62 6.82 30.46
C ALA A 304 -37.52 7.31 28.99
N GLU A 305 -38.07 8.48 28.65
CA GLU A 305 -37.95 9.05 27.30
C GLU A 305 -36.51 9.48 26.98
N ARG A 306 -35.78 9.99 27.97
CA ARG A 306 -34.35 10.35 27.84
C ARG A 306 -33.48 9.10 27.65
N GLU A 307 -33.69 8.06 28.45
CA GLU A 307 -33.02 6.75 28.29
C GLU A 307 -33.27 6.16 26.90
N GLN A 308 -34.52 6.21 26.44
CA GLN A 308 -34.88 5.73 25.10
C GLN A 308 -34.19 6.56 23.99
N GLN A 309 -34.01 7.86 24.19
CA GLN A 309 -33.29 8.72 23.24
C GLN A 309 -31.80 8.40 23.19
N VAL A 310 -31.15 8.16 24.34
CA VAL A 310 -29.74 7.73 24.41
C VAL A 310 -29.55 6.38 23.73
N LEU A 311 -30.44 5.41 23.97
CA LEU A 311 -30.39 4.09 23.32
C LEU A 311 -30.51 4.20 21.79
N LYS A 312 -31.47 4.98 21.28
CA LYS A 312 -31.61 5.21 19.83
C LYS A 312 -30.36 5.82 19.20
N GLN A 313 -29.67 6.72 19.92
CA GLN A 313 -28.42 7.32 19.43
C GLN A 313 -27.28 6.31 19.43
N LYS A 314 -27.11 5.50 20.50
CA LYS A 314 -26.12 4.41 20.54
C LYS A 314 -26.34 3.40 19.40
N GLU A 315 -27.59 3.04 19.11
CA GLU A 315 -27.92 2.17 17.97
C GLU A 315 -27.56 2.82 16.62
N ALA A 316 -27.86 4.11 16.45
CA ALA A 316 -27.52 4.84 15.23
C ALA A 316 -26.01 4.93 15.00
N GLU A 317 -25.22 5.19 16.06
CA GLU A 317 -23.75 5.23 15.97
C GLU A 317 -23.15 3.87 15.67
N LEU A 318 -23.62 2.81 16.33
CA LEU A 318 -23.18 1.45 16.03
C LEU A 318 -23.45 1.10 14.56
N ARG A 319 -24.63 1.50 14.05
CA ARG A 319 -24.99 1.31 12.65
C ARG A 319 -24.07 2.10 11.71
N GLN A 320 -23.77 3.36 12.00
CA GLN A 320 -22.82 4.16 11.21
C GLN A 320 -21.42 3.53 11.20
N LYS A 321 -20.92 3.09 12.37
CA LYS A 321 -19.61 2.43 12.49
C LYS A 321 -19.53 1.16 11.63
N LEU A 322 -20.61 0.36 11.60
CA LEU A 322 -20.73 -0.87 10.78
C LEU A 322 -20.81 -0.58 9.28
N GLU A 323 -21.65 0.37 8.86
CA GLU A 323 -21.78 0.78 7.46
C GLU A 323 -20.45 1.34 6.93
N ASP A 324 -19.74 2.11 7.75
CA ASP A 324 -18.42 2.62 7.45
C ASP A 324 -17.37 1.53 7.31
N GLN A 325 -17.35 0.55 8.22
CA GLN A 325 -16.45 -0.60 8.15
C GLN A 325 -16.67 -1.41 6.86
N GLN A 326 -17.93 -1.57 6.44
CA GLN A 326 -18.25 -2.21 5.16
C GLN A 326 -17.75 -1.40 3.96
N ARG A 327 -17.89 -0.06 4.00
CA ARG A 327 -17.40 0.83 2.93
C ARG A 327 -15.88 0.78 2.81
N SER A 328 -15.16 0.91 3.92
CA SER A 328 -13.70 0.81 3.99
C SER A 328 -13.21 -0.53 3.42
N TYR A 329 -13.77 -1.65 3.88
CA TYR A 329 -13.43 -2.97 3.35
C TYR A 329 -13.62 -3.09 1.83
N GLN A 330 -14.72 -2.56 1.29
CA GLN A 330 -14.96 -2.57 -0.16
C GLN A 330 -13.98 -1.69 -0.94
N GLU A 331 -13.59 -0.54 -0.38
CA GLU A 331 -12.62 0.35 -0.99
C GLU A 331 -11.22 -0.28 -1.01
N ASN A 332 -10.82 -0.94 0.09
CA ASN A 332 -9.53 -1.63 0.18
C ASN A 332 -9.43 -2.76 -0.86
N LEU A 333 -10.52 -3.50 -1.08
CA LEU A 333 -10.61 -4.50 -2.14
C LEU A 333 -10.46 -3.89 -3.54
N ARG A 334 -11.08 -2.73 -3.81
CA ARG A 334 -10.96 -2.04 -5.11
C ARG A 334 -9.54 -1.58 -5.38
N GLN A 335 -8.90 -0.96 -4.40
CA GLN A 335 -7.52 -0.49 -4.53
C GLN A 335 -6.58 -1.67 -4.79
N LEU A 336 -6.81 -2.80 -4.11
CA LEU A 336 -6.04 -4.01 -4.34
C LEU A 336 -6.28 -4.59 -5.74
N GLU A 337 -7.53 -4.64 -6.21
CA GLU A 337 -7.86 -5.09 -7.57
C GLU A 337 -7.13 -4.26 -8.62
N THR A 338 -7.17 -2.92 -8.49
CA THR A 338 -6.42 -2.00 -9.38
C THR A 338 -4.92 -2.28 -9.36
N LYS A 339 -4.33 -2.52 -8.18
CA LYS A 339 -2.92 -2.85 -8.06
C LYS A 339 -2.58 -4.17 -8.76
N LEU A 340 -3.40 -5.20 -8.57
CA LEU A 340 -3.21 -6.51 -9.22
C LEU A 340 -3.33 -6.41 -10.75
N GLU A 341 -4.23 -5.57 -11.26
CA GLU A 341 -4.33 -5.27 -12.69
C GLU A 341 -3.06 -4.62 -13.24
N ASP A 342 -2.51 -3.64 -12.52
CA ASP A 342 -1.25 -2.98 -12.89
C ASP A 342 -0.05 -3.95 -12.86
N GLU A 343 0.04 -4.81 -11.84
CA GLU A 343 1.05 -5.87 -11.75
C GLU A 343 0.93 -6.88 -12.89
N ARG A 344 -0.30 -7.32 -13.18
CA ARG A 344 -0.61 -8.23 -14.29
C ARG A 344 -0.17 -7.64 -15.63
N LYS A 345 -0.48 -6.36 -15.88
CA LYS A 345 -0.06 -5.66 -17.11
C LYS A 345 1.46 -5.61 -17.23
N LYS A 346 2.17 -5.23 -16.17
CA LYS A 346 3.65 -5.20 -16.16
C LYS A 346 4.23 -6.58 -16.45
N LEU A 347 3.69 -7.63 -15.83
CA LEU A 347 4.14 -9.01 -16.04
C LEU A 347 3.93 -9.46 -17.49
N LEU A 348 2.78 -9.15 -18.10
CA LEU A 348 2.52 -9.44 -19.51
C LEU A 348 3.46 -8.67 -20.45
N GLU A 349 3.77 -7.41 -20.15
CA GLU A 349 4.76 -6.64 -20.92
C GLU A 349 6.17 -7.24 -20.84
N GLU A 350 6.58 -7.74 -19.68
CA GLU A 350 7.85 -8.43 -19.49
C GLU A 350 7.90 -9.77 -20.25
N GLN A 351 6.84 -10.57 -20.15
CA GLN A 351 6.72 -11.83 -20.89
C GLN A 351 6.69 -11.61 -22.40
N GLY A 352 5.97 -10.59 -22.88
CA GLY A 352 5.93 -10.21 -24.29
C GLY A 352 7.32 -9.85 -24.83
N LYS A 353 8.08 -9.03 -24.10
CA LYS A 353 9.48 -8.69 -24.47
C LYS A 353 10.37 -9.93 -24.54
N MET A 354 10.20 -10.88 -23.59
CA MET A 354 10.95 -12.13 -23.59
C MET A 354 10.57 -13.03 -24.76
N LEU A 355 9.28 -13.10 -25.08
CA LEU A 355 8.75 -13.87 -26.20
C LEU A 355 9.30 -13.34 -27.53
N ASP A 356 9.23 -12.02 -27.75
CA ASP A 356 9.78 -11.36 -28.94
C ASP A 356 11.27 -11.65 -29.14
N GLN A 357 12.05 -11.62 -28.04
CA GLN A 357 13.48 -11.94 -28.09
C GLN A 357 13.73 -13.39 -28.48
N LYS A 358 12.95 -14.34 -27.95
CA LYS A 358 13.08 -15.77 -28.30
C LYS A 358 12.66 -16.04 -29.74
N LEU A 359 11.62 -15.38 -30.23
CA LEU A 359 11.18 -15.49 -31.62
C LEU A 359 12.25 -14.96 -32.59
N LYS A 360 12.85 -13.79 -32.28
CA LYS A 360 13.96 -13.24 -33.08
C LYS A 360 15.17 -14.17 -33.13
N GLU A 361 15.55 -14.76 -31.99
CA GLU A 361 16.67 -15.70 -31.92
C GLU A 361 16.37 -17.00 -32.69
N GLN A 362 15.14 -17.51 -32.57
CA GLN A 362 14.69 -18.65 -33.34
C GLN A 362 14.76 -18.40 -34.84
N GLU A 363 14.29 -17.24 -35.30
CA GLU A 363 14.36 -16.86 -36.71
C GLU A 363 15.81 -16.76 -37.20
N ALA A 364 16.72 -16.20 -36.40
CA ALA A 364 18.14 -16.13 -36.71
C ALA A 364 18.76 -17.53 -36.88
N LEU A 365 18.50 -18.45 -35.95
CA LEU A 365 18.96 -19.84 -36.03
C LEU A 365 18.44 -20.56 -37.29
N LEU A 366 17.17 -20.34 -37.65
CA LEU A 366 16.59 -20.91 -38.87
C LEU A 366 17.28 -20.37 -40.14
N ARG A 367 17.53 -19.05 -40.20
CA ARG A 367 18.25 -18.43 -41.32
C ARG A 367 19.69 -18.93 -41.43
N GLU A 368 20.34 -19.25 -40.31
CA GLU A 368 21.68 -19.83 -40.25
C GLU A 368 21.72 -21.35 -40.53
N GLY A 369 20.56 -22.02 -40.59
CA GLY A 369 20.44 -23.46 -40.89
C GLY A 369 20.45 -24.39 -39.66
N PHE A 370 20.33 -23.85 -38.45
CA PHE A 370 20.35 -24.58 -37.18
C PHE A 370 18.94 -25.00 -36.73
N GLN A 371 18.34 -25.95 -37.47
CA GLN A 371 16.95 -26.37 -37.26
C GLN A 371 16.70 -27.04 -35.90
N GLU A 372 17.65 -27.82 -35.37
CA GLU A 372 17.49 -28.53 -34.11
C GLU A 372 17.55 -27.56 -32.92
N GLU A 373 18.44 -26.58 -32.97
CA GLU A 373 18.58 -25.52 -31.98
C GLU A 373 17.34 -24.61 -31.98
N ALA A 374 16.83 -24.27 -33.17
CA ALA A 374 15.55 -23.56 -33.31
C ALA A 374 14.37 -24.36 -32.73
N ARG A 375 14.32 -25.68 -32.96
CA ARG A 375 13.31 -26.56 -32.37
C ARG A 375 13.37 -26.65 -30.85
N ARG A 376 14.57 -26.54 -30.26
CA ARG A 376 14.71 -26.47 -28.79
C ARG A 376 14.12 -25.19 -28.20
N LEU A 377 14.02 -24.11 -28.98
CA LEU A 377 13.36 -22.88 -28.55
C LEU A 377 11.83 -22.97 -28.62
N ASP A 378 11.25 -23.80 -29.50
CA ASP A 378 9.80 -23.98 -29.62
C ASP A 378 9.15 -24.29 -28.27
N ASN A 379 9.69 -25.26 -27.53
CA ASN A 379 9.18 -25.64 -26.20
C ASN A 379 9.29 -24.53 -25.15
N LYS A 380 10.21 -23.57 -25.33
CA LYS A 380 10.34 -22.41 -24.43
C LYS A 380 9.37 -21.31 -24.83
N ILE A 381 9.18 -21.09 -26.13
CA ILE A 381 8.22 -20.14 -26.71
C ILE A 381 6.80 -20.56 -26.34
N TRP A 382 6.46 -21.83 -26.56
CA TRP A 382 5.15 -22.39 -26.23
C TRP A 382 4.84 -22.25 -24.74
N ARG A 383 5.77 -22.59 -23.85
CA ARG A 383 5.59 -22.40 -22.39
C ARG A 383 5.35 -20.95 -22.00
N LEU A 384 6.05 -20.00 -22.62
CA LEU A 384 5.83 -18.58 -22.34
C LEU A 384 4.47 -18.10 -22.85
N GLN A 385 4.01 -18.62 -23.98
CA GLN A 385 2.67 -18.32 -24.50
C GLN A 385 1.59 -18.86 -23.58
N GLU A 386 1.71 -20.12 -23.15
CA GLU A 386 0.80 -20.75 -22.18
C GLU A 386 0.74 -19.95 -20.86
N GLN A 387 1.90 -19.59 -20.29
CA GLN A 387 1.95 -18.74 -19.09
C GLN A 387 1.30 -17.37 -19.30
N SER A 388 1.50 -16.75 -20.46
CA SER A 388 0.87 -15.47 -20.79
C SER A 388 -0.64 -15.60 -20.93
N GLU A 389 -1.14 -16.72 -21.46
CA GLU A 389 -2.57 -17.02 -21.54
C GLU A 389 -3.17 -17.21 -20.15
N GLU A 390 -2.52 -17.98 -19.27
CA GLU A 390 -2.93 -18.16 -17.87
C GLU A 390 -3.02 -16.83 -17.10
N ILE A 391 -2.05 -15.94 -17.30
CA ILE A 391 -2.06 -14.60 -16.68
C ILE A 391 -3.14 -13.71 -17.33
N GLN A 392 -3.53 -13.96 -18.57
CA GLN A 392 -4.60 -13.24 -19.24
C GLN A 392 -6.01 -13.71 -18.82
N GLU A 393 -6.13 -14.83 -18.12
CA GLU A 393 -7.42 -15.25 -17.60
C GLU A 393 -7.90 -14.34 -16.46
N PRO A 394 -9.20 -13.97 -16.41
CA PRO A 394 -9.77 -13.22 -15.28
C PRO A 394 -9.58 -13.93 -13.93
N SER A 395 -9.47 -15.26 -13.97
CA SER A 395 -9.26 -16.12 -12.80
C SER A 395 -7.95 -15.81 -12.07
N TRP A 396 -6.95 -15.19 -12.71
CA TRP A 396 -5.69 -14.83 -12.06
C TRP A 396 -5.89 -13.83 -10.92
N ILE A 397 -6.67 -12.77 -11.18
CA ILE A 397 -7.01 -11.75 -10.17
C ILE A 397 -8.00 -12.31 -9.16
N GLN A 398 -9.00 -13.07 -9.62
CA GLN A 398 -10.00 -13.67 -8.73
C GLN A 398 -9.35 -14.61 -7.71
N SER A 399 -8.44 -15.48 -8.14
CA SER A 399 -7.72 -16.41 -7.26
C SER A 399 -6.91 -15.66 -6.20
N ALA A 400 -6.33 -14.50 -6.57
CA ALA A 400 -5.63 -13.64 -5.63
C ALA A 400 -6.55 -13.02 -4.58
N LEU A 401 -7.74 -12.56 -4.98
CA LEU A 401 -8.74 -11.98 -4.08
C LEU A 401 -9.43 -13.05 -3.21
N GLU A 402 -9.54 -14.29 -3.68
CA GLU A 402 -10.14 -15.41 -2.93
C GLU A 402 -9.36 -15.70 -1.63
N VAL A 403 -8.02 -15.65 -1.65
CA VAL A 403 -7.19 -15.87 -0.45
C VAL A 403 -7.50 -14.82 0.64
N LEU A 404 -7.90 -13.61 0.24
CA LEU A 404 -8.26 -12.53 1.16
C LEU A 404 -9.72 -12.58 1.63
N ALA A 405 -10.59 -13.32 0.93
CA ALA A 405 -11.96 -13.53 1.40
C ALA A 405 -12.02 -14.27 2.75
N ASP A 406 -10.97 -15.00 3.11
CA ASP A 406 -10.82 -15.63 4.43
C ASP A 406 -10.47 -14.63 5.54
N VAL A 407 -10.06 -13.40 5.19
CA VAL A 407 -9.81 -12.29 6.12
C VAL A 407 -11.11 -11.52 6.43
N ALA A 408 -12.10 -11.58 5.53
CA ALA A 408 -13.39 -10.89 5.67
C ALA A 408 -14.13 -11.12 7.01
N PRO A 409 -14.13 -12.33 7.63
CA PRO A 409 -14.78 -12.56 8.92
C PRO A 409 -14.11 -11.83 10.10
N PHE A 410 -12.82 -11.51 9.98
CA PHE A 410 -12.08 -10.74 10.98
C PHE A 410 -12.33 -9.24 10.81
N VAL A 411 -12.65 -8.81 9.59
CA VAL A 411 -12.86 -7.39 9.25
C VAL A 411 -14.33 -6.99 9.25
N LEU A 412 -15.29 -7.92 9.13
CA LEU A 412 -16.73 -7.62 9.12
C LEU A 412 -17.49 -8.44 10.18
N PRO A 413 -18.15 -7.81 11.16
CA PRO A 413 -18.90 -8.52 12.19
C PRO A 413 -20.11 -9.31 11.65
N GLY A 414 -20.41 -10.45 12.26
CA GLY A 414 -21.71 -11.13 12.14
C GLY A 414 -22.05 -11.72 10.76
N LEU A 415 -23.30 -11.53 10.30
CA LEU A 415 -23.78 -12.06 9.01
C LEU A 415 -23.11 -11.37 7.81
N ALA A 416 -22.57 -10.15 7.97
CA ALA A 416 -21.90 -9.42 6.91
C ALA A 416 -20.58 -10.11 6.48
N GLY A 417 -19.77 -10.59 7.43
CA GLY A 417 -18.59 -11.40 7.13
C GLY A 417 -18.94 -12.73 6.44
N LYS A 418 -20.06 -13.36 6.85
CA LYS A 418 -20.57 -14.58 6.18
C LYS A 418 -21.11 -14.30 4.78
N ALA A 419 -21.79 -13.17 4.58
CA ALA A 419 -22.32 -12.74 3.29
C ALA A 419 -21.23 -12.27 2.33
N ALA A 420 -20.17 -11.61 2.82
CA ALA A 420 -19.00 -11.22 2.01
C ALA A 420 -18.28 -12.45 1.44
N ARG A 421 -18.15 -13.52 2.24
CA ARG A 421 -17.68 -14.83 1.78
C ARG A 421 -18.59 -15.45 0.71
N VAL A 422 -19.90 -15.20 0.81
CA VAL A 422 -20.88 -15.66 -0.18
C VAL A 422 -20.86 -14.79 -1.44
N VAL A 423 -20.63 -13.48 -1.34
CA VAL A 423 -20.52 -12.57 -2.49
C VAL A 423 -19.23 -12.86 -3.27
N SER A 424 -18.09 -13.12 -2.60
CA SER A 424 -16.90 -13.63 -3.31
C SER A 424 -17.19 -14.98 -3.99
N SER A 425 -17.96 -15.86 -3.34
CA SER A 425 -18.43 -17.11 -3.96
C SER A 425 -19.49 -16.91 -5.07
N PHE A 426 -20.11 -15.74 -5.18
CA PHE A 426 -21.08 -15.38 -6.23
C PHE A 426 -20.35 -14.82 -7.46
N PHE A 427 -19.24 -14.10 -7.26
CA PHE A 427 -18.28 -13.78 -8.33
C PHE A 427 -17.72 -15.06 -8.98
N ARG A 428 -17.60 -16.16 -8.22
CA ARG A 428 -17.27 -17.52 -8.72
C ARG A 428 -18.21 -18.11 -9.77
N ARG A 429 -19.38 -17.49 -10.00
CA ARG A 429 -20.50 -18.11 -10.75
C ARG A 429 -21.07 -17.23 -11.87
N MET A 430 -20.65 -15.96 -11.95
CA MET A 430 -21.10 -15.02 -12.99
C MET A 430 -20.07 -14.74 -14.09
N PHE A 431 -18.83 -15.15 -13.90
CA PHE A 431 -17.75 -15.18 -14.88
C PHE A 431 -16.89 -16.42 -14.60
#